data_AF-A0A538U3M6-F1
#
_entry.id   AF-A0A538U3M6-F1
#
_cell.length_a   1.000
_cell.length_b   1.000
_cell.length_c   1.000
_cell.angle_alpha   90.00
_cell.angle_beta   90.00
_cell.angle_gamma   90.00
#
_symmetry.space_group_name_H-M   'P 1'
#
loop_
_entity.id
_entity.type
_entity.pdbx_description
1 polymer ?
#
loop_
_entity_poly.entity_id
_entity_poly.type
_entity_poly.pdbx_seq_one_letter_code
_entity_poly.pdbx_strand_id
1 'polypeptide(L)' 'MEREKAFMFASNEGALLKEIDEALRKVYRGEFGVCENCGRPIARARLEAMPYARLCLACKELEERAGRGAS' A
#
# COMPACT_ATOMS: atom_id res chain seq x y z
N MET A 1 26.18 2.86 13.31
CA MET A 1 25.75 2.12 12.10
C MET A 1 24.76 0.98 12.42
N GLU A 2 25.05 0.09 13.37
CA GLU A 2 24.14 -1.03 13.75
C GLU A 2 22.78 -0.56 14.34
N ARG A 3 22.80 0.37 15.30
CA ARG A 3 21.59 0.94 15.92
C ARG A 3 20.65 1.66 14.95
N GLU A 4 21.21 2.31 13.93
CA GLU A 4 20.45 3.09 12.96
C GLU A 4 19.67 2.17 12.00
N LYS A 5 20.28 1.05 11.59
CA LYS A 5 19.61 -0.01 10.83
C LYS A 5 18.47 -0.64 11.63
N ALA A 6 18.70 -0.97 12.90
CA ALA A 6 17.66 -1.52 13.77
C ALA A 6 16.44 -0.59 13.88
N PHE A 7 16.66 0.72 13.98
CA PHE A 7 15.58 1.70 13.99
C PHE A 7 14.81 1.76 12.65
N MET A 8 15.51 1.70 11.51
CA MET A 8 14.87 1.66 10.18
C MET A 8 14.00 0.42 9.99
N PHE A 9 14.49 -0.77 10.37
CA PHE A 9 13.70 -2.01 10.27
C PHE A 9 12.43 -1.95 11.13
N ALA A 10 12.56 -1.56 12.40
CA ALA A 10 11.41 -1.42 13.29
C ALA A 10 10.37 -0.41 12.76
N SER A 11 10.83 0.69 12.17
CA SER A 11 9.95 1.71 11.58
C SER A 11 9.21 1.17 10.36
N ASN A 12 9.89 0.42 9.50
CA ASN A 12 9.30 -0.16 8.29
C ASN A 12 8.27 -1.25 8.64
N GLU A 13 8.58 -2.10 9.62
CA GLU A 13 7.68 -3.14 10.10
C GLU A 13 6.40 -2.53 10.71
N GLY A 14 6.55 -1.45 11.48
CA GLY A 14 5.42 -0.69 12.02
C GLY A 14 4.57 -0.03 10.93
N ALA A 15 5.17 0.46 9.85
CA ALA A 15 4.42 1.03 8.72
C ALA A 15 3.61 -0.06 7.98
N LEU A 16 4.21 -1.23 7.75
CA LEU A 16 3.52 -2.35 7.12
C LEU A 16 2.34 -2.85 7.97
N LEU A 17 2.54 -2.97 9.29
CA LEU A 17 1.45 -3.35 10.21
C LEU A 17 0.27 -2.37 10.13
N LYS A 18 0.54 -1.07 10.00
CA LYS A 18 -0.51 -0.06 9.82
C LYS A 18 -1.27 -0.24 8.50
N GLU A 19 -0.56 -0.50 7.40
CA GLU A 19 -1.22 -0.72 6.10
C GLU A 19 -2.10 -1.99 6.12
N ILE A 20 -1.65 -3.05 6.80
CA ILE A 20 -2.44 -4.28 6.98
C ILE A 20 -3.69 -4.00 7.82
N ASP A 21 -3.56 -3.29 8.95
CA ASP A 21 -4.71 -2.96 9.81
C ASP A 21 -5.74 -2.11 9.06
N GLU A 22 -5.28 -1.16 8.26
CA GLU A 22 -6.16 -0.35 7.42
C GLU A 22 -6.87 -1.17 6.33
N ALA A 23 -6.15 -2.10 5.69
CA ALA A 23 -6.73 -3.03 4.73
C ALA A 23 -7.83 -3.90 5.37
N LEU A 24 -7.58 -4.41 6.59
CA LEU A 24 -8.57 -5.17 7.35
C LEU A 24 -9.81 -4.33 7.67
N ARG A 25 -9.65 -3.06 8.08
CA ARG A 25 -10.80 -2.16 8.32
C ARG A 25 -11.66 -1.98 7.07
N LYS A 26 -11.05 -1.88 5.88
CA LYS A 26 -11.79 -1.78 4.61
C LYS A 26 -12.55 -3.06 4.28
N VAL A 27 -12.00 -4.23 4.61
CA VAL A 27 -12.74 -5.50 4.51
C VAL A 27 -14.00 -5.44 5.37
N TYR A 28 -13.89 -5.02 6.63
CA TYR A 28 -15.04 -4.92 7.53
C TYR A 28 -16.08 -3.88 7.09
N ARG A 29 -15.67 -2.83 6.36
CA ARG A 29 -16.57 -1.81 5.80
C ARG A 29 -17.17 -2.17 4.44
N GLY A 30 -16.72 -3.25 3.80
CA GLY A 30 -17.13 -3.61 2.44
C GLY A 30 -16.48 -2.74 1.35
N GLU A 31 -15.44 -1.98 1.68
CA GLU A 31 -14.71 -1.09 0.76
C GLU A 31 -13.42 -1.73 0.23
N PHE A 32 -13.19 -3.01 0.56
CA PHE A 32 -11.99 -3.72 0.16
C PHE A 32 -11.91 -3.95 -1.35
N GLY A 33 -10.70 -3.80 -1.88
CA GLY A 33 -10.45 -3.98 -3.31
C GLY A 33 -10.90 -2.82 -4.18
N VAL A 34 -11.12 -1.63 -3.61
CA VAL A 34 -11.39 -0.40 -4.36
C VAL A 34 -10.16 0.51 -4.32
N CYS A 35 -9.77 1.06 -5.47
CA CYS A 35 -8.65 1.97 -5.57
C CYS A 35 -8.96 3.33 -4.94
N GLU A 36 -8.11 3.80 -4.03
CA GLU A 36 -8.29 5.09 -3.34
C GLU A 36 -8.23 6.31 -4.28
N ASN A 37 -7.47 6.23 -5.37
CA ASN A 37 -7.28 7.37 -6.27
C ASN A 37 -8.40 7.51 -7.32
N CYS A 38 -8.87 6.39 -7.89
CA CYS A 38 -9.82 6.42 -9.01
C CYS A 38 -11.18 5.76 -8.72
N GLY A 39 -11.36 5.15 -7.55
CA GLY A 39 -12.59 4.44 -7.17
C GLY A 39 -12.89 3.16 -7.95
N ARG A 40 -11.97 2.72 -8.83
CA ARG A 40 -12.14 1.49 -9.63
C ARG A 40 -11.73 0.24 -8.84
N PRO A 41 -12.29 -0.94 -9.16
CA PRO A 41 -11.87 -2.19 -8.54
C PRO A 41 -10.40 -2.49 -8.83
N ILE A 42 -9.70 -2.99 -7.82
CA ILE A 42 -8.33 -3.49 -7.88
C ILE A 42 -8.36 -4.93 -8.38
N ALA A 43 -7.48 -5.26 -9.32
CA ALA A 43 -7.40 -6.61 -9.88
C ALA A 43 -7.17 -7.65 -8.76
N ARG A 44 -7.94 -8.74 -8.79
CA ARG A 44 -7.87 -9.80 -7.78
C ARG A 44 -6.47 -10.38 -7.61
N ALA A 45 -5.77 -10.66 -8.72
CA ALA A 45 -4.39 -11.15 -8.69
C ALA A 45 -3.43 -10.21 -7.93
N ARG A 46 -3.69 -8.89 -7.93
CA ARG A 46 -2.92 -7.91 -7.17
C ARG A 46 -3.22 -7.98 -5.68
N LEU A 47 -4.49 -8.17 -5.31
CA LEU A 47 -4.89 -8.33 -3.90
C LEU A 47 -4.43 -9.67 -3.32
N GLU A 48 -4.36 -10.73 -4.13
CA GLU A 48 -3.81 -12.03 -3.74
C GLU A 48 -2.29 -11.94 -3.48
N ALA A 49 -1.56 -11.16 -4.27
CA ALA A 49 -0.13 -10.92 -4.06
C ALA A 49 0.16 -9.90 -2.95
N MET A 50 -0.65 -8.85 -2.87
CA MET A 50 -0.52 -7.74 -1.91
C MET A 50 -1.90 -7.34 -1.38
N PRO A 51 -2.37 -7.95 -0.29
CA PRO A 51 -3.72 -7.71 0.24
C PRO A 51 -3.89 -6.29 0.82
N TYR A 52 -2.78 -5.62 1.14
CA TYR A 52 -2.77 -4.22 1.58
C TYR A 52 -2.68 -3.21 0.43
N ALA A 53 -2.79 -3.63 -0.84
CA ALA A 53 -2.70 -2.73 -1.97
C ALA A 53 -3.83 -1.68 -1.97
N ARG A 54 -3.48 -0.41 -1.83
CA ARG A 54 -4.40 0.74 -1.82
C ARG A 54 -4.76 1.28 -3.22
N LEU A 55 -3.90 1.03 -4.21
CA LEU A 55 -4.03 1.55 -5.57
C LEU A 55 -4.11 0.44 -6.61
N CYS A 56 -4.88 0.67 -7.68
CA CYS A 56 -4.84 -0.15 -8.88
C CYS A 56 -3.49 0.02 -9.61
N LEU A 57 -3.18 -0.90 -10.52
CA LEU A 57 -1.89 -0.92 -11.23
C LEU A 57 -1.61 0.42 -11.94
N ALA A 58 -2.59 0.92 -12.71
CA ALA A 58 -2.45 2.18 -13.44
C ALA A 58 -2.21 3.38 -12.51
N CYS A 59 -2.93 3.47 -11.38
CA CYS A 59 -2.71 4.56 -10.41
C CYS A 59 -1.35 4.43 -9.72
N LYS A 60 -0.90 3.19 -9.45
CA LYS A 60 0.43 2.95 -8.87
C LYS A 60 1.55 3.34 -9.84
N GLU A 61 1.43 3.00 -11.11
CA GLU A 61 2.40 3.39 -12.15
C GLU A 61 2.47 4.92 -12.31
N LEU A 62 1.34 5.61 -12.23
CA LEU A 62 1.29 7.08 -12.24
C LEU A 62 1.98 7.67 -11.02
N GLU A 63 1.72 7.15 -9.82
CA GLU A 63 2.37 7.58 -8.57
C GLU A 63 3.90 7.41 -8.65
N GLU A 64 4.37 6.25 -9.12
CA GLU A 64 5.82 5.99 -9.27
C GLU A 64 6.46 6.89 -10.33
N ARG A 65 5.77 7.18 -11.43
CA ARG A 65 6.24 8.15 -12.43
C ARG A 65 6.30 9.57 -11.87
N ALA A 66 5.32 9.97 -11.06
CA ALA A 66 5.31 11.28 -10.39
C ALA A 66 6.45 11.39 -9.35
N GLY A 67 6.68 10.34 -8.55
CA GLY A 67 7.76 10.30 -7.57
C GLY A 67 9.15 10.34 -8.19
N ARG A 68 9.34 9.73 -9.37
CA ARG A 68 10.62 9.79 -10.11
C ARG A 68 10.93 11.16 -10.74
N GLY A 69 9.95 12.06 -10.84
CA GLY A 69 10.14 13.43 -11.32
C GLY A 69 10.33 14.47 -10.21
N ALA A 70 10.27 14.06 -8.95
CA ALA A 70 10.38 14.92 -7.76
C ALA A 70 11.65 14.61 -6.93
N SER A 71 12.76 14.32 -7.61
CA SER A 71 14.10 14.18 -7.03
C SER A 71 15.10 15.02 -7.82
#